data_AF-A0A7J4R8B3-F1
#
_entry.id   AF-A0A7J4R8B3-F1
#
_cell.length_a   1.000
_cell.length_b   1.000
_cell.length_c   1.000
_cell.angle_alpha   90.00
_cell.angle_beta   90.00
_cell.angle_gamma   90.00
#
_symmetry.space_group_name_H-M   'P 1'
#
loop_
_entity.id
_entity.type
_entity.pdbx_description
1 polymer ?
#
loop_
_entity_poly.entity_id
_entity_poly.type
_entity_poly.pdbx_seq_one_letter_code
_entity_poly.pdbx_strand_id
1 'polypeptide(L)'
;MTELVAFVSDNEAVIGYVLRLIRAEAWDRVILLSSSSNVLSGFKKQVGDRAVCMQINTQLPIRLLANKFEESLRDKLSIEVAVNMVSGPGKAHMALMAALLKLGLGIRLVALGKDGVLEL
;
A
#
# COMPACT_ATOMS: atom_id res chain seq x y z
N MET A 1 2.25 8.42 14.36
CA MET A 1 2.08 8.62 12.91
C MET A 1 1.76 7.25 12.34
N THR A 2 0.60 7.05 11.73
CA THR A 2 0.14 5.74 11.24
C THR A 2 -0.15 5.81 9.75
N GLU A 3 0.83 5.40 8.95
CA GLU A 3 0.71 5.39 7.50
C GLU A 3 0.42 3.98 7.03
N LEU A 4 -0.52 3.84 6.11
CA LEU A 4 -0.87 2.57 5.48
C LEU A 4 -0.34 2.53 4.05
N VAL A 5 0.44 1.51 3.72
CA VAL A 5 0.75 1.13 2.33
C VAL A 5 -0.06 -0.12 1.99
N ALA A 6 -0.96 -0.04 1.02
CA ALA A 6 -1.81 -1.15 0.64
C ALA A 6 -1.79 -1.40 -0.86
N PHE A 7 -1.65 -2.67 -1.25
CA PHE A 7 -1.88 -3.10 -2.62
C PHE A 7 -3.37 -3.26 -2.88
N VAL A 8 -3.80 -2.86 -4.08
CA VAL A 8 -5.17 -3.05 -4.55
C VAL A 8 -5.21 -3.47 -6.01
N SER A 9 -5.93 -4.57 -6.27
CA SER A 9 -6.23 -5.02 -7.64
C SER A 9 -7.55 -4.40 -8.14
N ASP A 10 -7.91 -4.73 -9.37
CA ASP A 10 -9.18 -4.38 -10.01
C ASP A 10 -10.37 -5.26 -9.57
N ASN A 11 -10.14 -6.21 -8.67
CA ASN A 11 -11.20 -7.04 -8.12
C ASN A 11 -12.05 -6.25 -7.11
N GLU A 12 -13.36 -6.15 -7.36
CA GLU A 12 -14.30 -5.41 -6.50
C GLU A 12 -14.30 -5.86 -5.04
N ALA A 13 -14.12 -7.16 -4.77
CA ALA A 13 -14.03 -7.67 -3.40
C ALA A 13 -12.78 -7.15 -2.69
N VAL A 14 -11.65 -7.06 -3.40
CA VAL A 14 -10.39 -6.50 -2.89
C VAL A 14 -10.53 -5.00 -2.67
N ILE A 15 -11.17 -4.28 -3.60
CA ILE A 15 -11.46 -2.85 -3.47
C ILE A 15 -12.29 -2.61 -2.19
N GLY A 16 -13.38 -3.35 -2.01
CA GLY A 16 -14.23 -3.26 -0.82
C GLY A 16 -13.47 -3.60 0.47
N TYR A 17 -12.61 -4.62 0.43
CA TYR A 17 -11.74 -4.99 1.54
C TYR A 17 -10.79 -3.85 1.95
N VAL A 18 -10.06 -3.28 0.99
CA VAL A 18 -9.08 -2.20 1.27
C VAL A 18 -9.80 -0.93 1.74
N LEU A 19 -10.97 -0.59 1.18
CA LEU A 19 -11.78 0.53 1.68
C LEU A 19 -12.21 0.34 3.14
N ARG A 20 -12.60 -0.88 3.52
CA ARG A 20 -12.93 -1.19 4.91
C ARG A 20 -11.71 -1.13 5.82
N LEU A 21 -10.55 -1.60 5.38
CA LEU A 21 -9.28 -1.47 6.10
C LEU A 21 -8.93 0.00 6.36
N ILE A 22 -9.08 0.87 5.35
CA ILE A 22 -8.83 2.30 5.47
C ILE A 22 -9.79 2.96 6.46
N ARG A 23 -11.04 2.48 6.55
CA ARG A 23 -12.06 3.03 7.45
C ARG A 23 -12.00 2.46 8.87
N ALA A 24 -11.37 1.31 9.06
CA ALA A 24 -11.31 0.61 10.34
C ALA A 24 -10.36 1.30 11.34
N GLU A 25 -9.43 2.11 10.87
CA GLU A 25 -8.46 2.82 11.70
C GLU A 25 -8.20 4.23 11.15
N ALA A 26 -7.78 5.15 12.01
CA ALA A 26 -7.51 6.53 11.65
C ALA A 26 -6.08 6.69 11.12
N TRP A 27 -5.87 6.32 9.85
CA TRP A 27 -4.59 6.51 9.16
C TRP A 27 -4.31 7.99 8.86
N ASP A 28 -3.10 8.44 9.17
CA ASP A 28 -2.63 9.80 8.85
C ASP A 28 -2.48 9.98 7.33
N ARG A 29 -1.98 8.94 6.66
CA ARG A 29 -1.82 8.89 5.21
C ARG A 29 -2.04 7.47 4.71
N VAL A 30 -2.65 7.36 3.53
CA VAL A 30 -2.83 6.07 2.85
C VAL A 30 -2.13 6.12 1.51
N ILE A 31 -1.22 5.19 1.27
CA ILE A 31 -0.51 4.99 0.01
C ILE A 31 -1.08 3.75 -0.67
N LEU A 32 -1.69 3.95 -1.83
CA LEU A 32 -2.33 2.88 -2.60
C LEU A 32 -1.48 2.50 -3.80
N LEU A 33 -1.17 1.21 -3.91
CA LEU A 33 -0.36 0.63 -4.97
C LEU A 33 -1.26 -0.22 -5.89
N SER A 34 -1.33 0.13 -7.17
CA SER A 34 -2.10 -0.66 -8.15
C SER A 34 -1.51 -0.57 -9.55
N SER A 35 -1.62 -1.62 -10.35
CA SER A 35 -1.28 -1.55 -11.77
C SER A 35 -2.32 -0.78 -12.59
N SER A 36 -3.54 -0.64 -12.07
CA SER A 36 -4.66 -0.01 -12.75
C SER A 36 -4.86 1.43 -12.29
N SER A 37 -4.71 2.39 -13.21
CA SER A 37 -5.00 3.81 -12.96
C SER A 37 -6.47 4.06 -12.66
N ASN A 38 -7.38 3.27 -13.24
CA ASN A 38 -8.81 3.36 -13.00
C ASN A 38 -9.15 3.07 -11.53
N VAL A 39 -8.58 1.99 -10.97
CA VAL A 39 -8.74 1.63 -9.56
C VAL A 39 -8.28 2.76 -8.65
N LEU A 40 -7.09 3.30 -8.92
CA LEU A 40 -6.52 4.41 -8.15
C LEU A 40 -7.41 5.67 -8.18
N SER A 41 -7.92 6.03 -9.36
CA SER A 41 -8.82 7.19 -9.49
C SER A 41 -10.15 6.99 -8.74
N GLY A 42 -10.69 5.77 -8.75
CA GLY A 42 -11.88 5.40 -7.99
C GLY A 42 -11.66 5.49 -6.49
N PHE A 43 -10.49 5.04 -6.00
CA PHE A 43 -10.12 5.19 -4.59
C PHE A 43 -9.95 6.64 -4.19
N LYS A 44 -9.26 7.46 -5.00
CA LYS A 44 -9.04 8.87 -4.68
C LYS A 44 -10.35 9.63 -4.53
N LYS A 45 -11.37 9.32 -5.36
CA LYS A 45 -12.73 9.89 -5.22
C LYS A 45 -13.42 9.53 -3.90
N GLN A 46 -13.15 8.33 -3.37
CA GLN A 46 -13.80 7.82 -2.16
C GLN A 46 -13.05 8.18 -0.86
N VAL A 47 -11.72 8.25 -0.90
CA VAL A 47 -10.85 8.47 0.26
C VAL A 47 -10.42 9.94 0.38
N GLY A 48 -10.45 10.70 -0.72
CA GLY A 48 -10.05 12.10 -0.76
C GLY A 48 -8.54 12.30 -0.73
N ASP A 49 -8.11 13.48 -0.25
CA ASP A 49 -6.72 13.93 -0.34
C ASP A 49 -5.73 13.17 0.57
N ARG A 50 -6.25 12.35 1.49
CA ARG A 50 -5.44 11.43 2.32
C ARG A 50 -4.82 10.30 1.51
N ALA A 51 -5.36 10.00 0.32
CA ALA A 51 -4.88 8.93 -0.55
C ALA A 51 -3.79 9.41 -1.51
N VAL A 52 -2.57 8.93 -1.29
CA VAL A 52 -1.47 9.02 -2.26
C VAL A 52 -1.51 7.78 -3.14
N CYS A 53 -1.95 7.95 -4.39
CA CYS A 53 -2.04 6.85 -5.34
C CYS A 53 -0.75 6.71 -6.15
N MET A 54 -0.21 5.49 -6.23
CA MET A 54 0.99 5.18 -7.00
C MET A 54 0.69 4.03 -7.97
N GLN A 55 0.80 4.31 -9.25
CA GLN A 55 0.65 3.28 -10.27
C GLN A 55 1.94 2.44 -10.36
N ILE A 56 1.80 1.12 -10.27
CA ILE A 56 2.92 0.19 -10.35
C ILE A 56 2.99 -0.47 -11.73
N ASN A 57 4.18 -0.51 -12.31
CA ASN A 57 4.43 -1.31 -13.51
C ASN A 57 5.03 -2.66 -13.11
N THR A 58 4.18 -3.68 -13.04
CA THR A 58 4.57 -5.05 -12.65
C THR A 58 5.39 -5.76 -13.72
N GLN A 59 5.55 -5.20 -14.92
CA GLN A 59 6.43 -5.73 -15.97
C GLN A 59 7.89 -5.33 -15.77
N LEU A 60 8.17 -4.34 -14.92
CA LEU A 60 9.55 -3.95 -14.64
C LEU A 60 10.34 -5.11 -14.01
N PRO A 61 11.65 -5.20 -14.30
CA PRO A 61 12.59 -6.00 -13.54
C PRO A 61 12.50 -5.68 -12.04
N ILE A 62 12.54 -6.70 -11.19
CA ILE A 62 12.31 -6.55 -9.74
C ILE A 62 13.21 -5.50 -9.08
N ARG A 63 14.47 -5.40 -9.51
CA ARG A 63 15.43 -4.41 -8.99
C ARG A 63 15.02 -2.97 -9.33
N LEU A 64 14.53 -2.73 -10.56
CA LEU A 64 14.03 -1.41 -10.96
C LEU A 64 12.73 -1.06 -10.24
N LEU A 65 11.86 -2.05 -10.00
CA LEU A 65 10.65 -1.86 -9.23
C LEU A 65 10.96 -1.49 -7.76
N ALA A 66 11.92 -2.18 -7.14
CA ALA A 66 12.35 -1.87 -5.77
C ALA A 66 12.96 -0.46 -5.66
N ASN A 67 13.85 -0.07 -6.58
CA ASN A 67 14.42 1.28 -6.59
C ASN A 67 13.33 2.35 -6.76
N LYS A 68 12.34 2.13 -7.63
CA LYS A 68 11.20 3.04 -7.79
C LYS A 68 10.39 3.19 -6.50
N PHE A 69 10.14 2.10 -5.77
CA PHE A 69 9.48 2.20 -4.47
C PHE A 69 10.33 2.98 -3.47
N GLU A 70 11.62 2.70 -3.40
CA GLU A 70 12.56 3.40 -2.50
C GLU A 70 12.54 4.92 -2.76
N GLU A 71 12.74 5.34 -4.02
CA GLU A 71 12.70 6.74 -4.44
C GLU A 71 11.34 7.40 -4.15
N SER A 72 10.26 6.68 -4.40
CA SER A 72 8.91 7.25 -4.29
C SER A 72 8.39 7.34 -2.86
N LEU A 73 8.99 6.59 -1.93
CA LEU A 73 8.53 6.45 -0.54
C LEU A 73 9.47 7.10 0.49
N ARG A 74 10.75 7.36 0.15
CA ARG A 74 11.79 7.86 1.05
C ARG A 74 11.35 9.05 1.92
N ASP A 75 10.63 10.01 1.34
CA ASP A 75 10.20 11.24 2.03
C ASP A 75 8.69 11.26 2.32
N LYS A 76 8.01 10.13 2.14
CA LYS A 76 6.55 10.01 2.33
C LYS A 76 6.16 9.16 3.53
N LEU A 77 7.13 8.48 4.13
CA LEU A 77 6.93 7.54 5.22
C LEU A 77 7.69 7.97 6.47
N SER A 78 7.10 7.64 7.61
CA SER A 78 7.63 7.76 8.96
C SER A 78 8.46 6.54 9.32
N ILE A 79 9.03 6.57 10.53
CA ILE A 79 9.87 5.49 11.09
C ILE A 79 9.15 4.12 11.08
N GLU A 80 7.82 4.10 11.16
CA GLU A 80 7.02 2.88 11.17
C GLU A 80 5.85 2.98 10.19
N VAL A 81 5.60 1.91 9.43
CA VAL A 81 4.58 1.85 8.38
C VAL A 81 3.76 0.56 8.48
N ALA A 82 2.44 0.69 8.38
CA ALA A 82 1.53 -0.43 8.23
C ALA A 82 1.48 -0.86 6.77
N VAL A 83 1.63 -2.16 6.50
CA VAL A 83 1.70 -2.71 5.14
C VAL A 83 0.68 -3.81 4.96
N ASN A 84 -0.24 -3.62 4.01
CA ASN A 84 -1.19 -4.63 3.59
C ASN A 84 -0.80 -5.20 2.22
N MET A 85 -0.52 -6.50 2.19
CA MET A 85 -0.14 -7.26 0.99
C MET A 85 -1.12 -8.41 0.68
N VAL A 86 -2.34 -8.36 1.23
CA VAL A 86 -3.37 -9.38 1.00
C VAL A 86 -3.73 -9.48 -0.49
N SER A 87 -3.52 -8.40 -1.24
CA SER A 87 -3.63 -8.39 -2.70
C SER A 87 -2.34 -7.94 -3.36
N GLY A 88 -2.29 -8.05 -4.68
CA GLY A 88 -1.13 -7.69 -5.49
C GLY A 88 -0.17 -8.86 -5.74
N PRO A 89 0.78 -8.69 -6.68
CA PRO A 89 1.67 -9.77 -7.08
C PRO A 89 2.88 -9.90 -6.14
N GLY A 90 3.29 -11.14 -5.88
CA GLY A 90 4.45 -11.45 -5.02
C GLY A 90 5.76 -10.76 -5.43
N LYS A 91 5.98 -10.55 -6.73
CA LYS A 91 7.13 -9.77 -7.23
C LYS A 91 7.10 -8.32 -6.71
N ALA A 92 5.93 -7.69 -6.68
CA ALA A 92 5.78 -6.33 -6.17
C ALA A 92 5.85 -6.28 -4.64
N HIS A 93 5.31 -7.30 -3.95
CA HIS A 93 5.50 -7.45 -2.50
C HIS A 93 6.98 -7.49 -2.13
N MET A 94 7.74 -8.36 -2.79
CA MET A 94 9.18 -8.49 -2.56
C MET A 94 9.92 -7.17 -2.84
N ALA A 95 9.58 -6.48 -3.93
CA ALA A 95 10.19 -5.20 -4.26
C ALA A 95 9.86 -4.10 -3.24
N LEU A 96 8.61 -4.03 -2.76
CA LEU A 96 8.19 -3.07 -1.74
C LEU A 96 8.92 -3.35 -0.42
N MET A 97 8.90 -4.60 0.05
CA MET A 97 9.58 -4.98 1.30
C MET A 97 11.07 -4.66 1.25
N ALA A 98 11.75 -4.96 0.14
CA ALA A 98 13.15 -4.61 -0.05
C ALA A 98 13.39 -3.10 0.03
N ALA A 99 12.51 -2.28 -0.53
CA ALA A 99 12.60 -0.83 -0.45
C ALA A 99 12.40 -0.33 0.99
N LEU A 100 11.36 -0.78 1.69
CA LEU A 100 11.07 -0.37 3.06
C LEU A 100 12.21 -0.76 4.03
N LEU A 101 12.77 -1.96 3.88
CA LEU A 101 13.91 -2.41 4.68
C LEU A 101 15.16 -1.55 4.44
N LYS A 102 15.46 -1.17 3.20
CA LYS A 102 16.59 -0.28 2.89
C LYS A 102 16.42 1.13 3.44
N LEU A 103 15.18 1.61 3.49
CA LEU A 103 14.84 2.89 4.10
C LEU A 103 14.94 2.85 5.64
N GLY A 104 15.13 1.66 6.24
CA GLY A 104 15.28 1.49 7.68
C GLY A 104 13.95 1.64 8.44
N LEU A 105 12.83 1.38 7.77
CA LEU A 105 11.49 1.56 8.36
C LEU A 105 11.07 0.30 9.14
N GLY A 106 10.43 0.50 10.28
CA GLY A 106 9.67 -0.52 10.98
C GLY A 106 8.42 -0.89 10.18
N ILE A 107 8.15 -2.19 10.05
CA ILE A 107 7.06 -2.69 9.21
C ILE A 107 6.06 -3.44 10.09
N ARG A 108 4.81 -2.97 10.09
CA ARG A 108 3.67 -3.66 10.69
C ARG A 108 2.86 -4.32 9.58
N LEU A 109 2.89 -5.65 9.50
CA LEU A 109 2.06 -6.36 8.53
C LEU A 109 0.62 -6.36 9.02
N VAL A 110 -0.30 -5.81 8.23
CA VAL A 110 -1.70 -5.64 8.64
C VAL A 110 -2.68 -6.30 7.68
N ALA A 111 -3.78 -6.77 8.25
CA ALA A 111 -4.94 -7.26 7.51
C ALA A 111 -6.23 -6.82 8.20
N LEU A 112 -7.34 -6.76 7.46
CA LEU A 112 -8.67 -6.60 8.04
C LEU A 112 -9.20 -7.94 8.56
N GLY A 113 -9.46 -8.01 9.87
CA GLY A 113 -10.12 -9.10 10.56
C GLY A 113 -11.61 -8.84 10.82
N LYS A 114 -12.21 -9.66 11.69
CA LYS A 114 -13.61 -9.50 12.12
C LYS A 114 -13.79 -8.27 13.01
N ASP A 115 -12.86 -8.05 13.93
CA ASP A 115 -12.96 -7.03 15.00
C ASP A 115 -12.22 -5.73 14.66
N GLY A 116 -11.62 -5.62 13.47
CA GLY A 116 -10.86 -4.45 13.04
C GLY A 116 -9.57 -4.82 12.33
N VAL A 117 -8.57 -3.95 12.46
CA VAL A 117 -7.22 -4.18 11.90
C VAL A 117 -6.50 -5.20 12.76
N LEU A 118 -5.94 -6.23 12.12
CA LEU A 118 -5.10 -7.26 12.71
C LEU A 118 -3.65 -7.00 12.31
N GLU A 119 -2.74 -7.13 13.27
CA GLU A 119 -1.29 -7.20 13.03
C GLU A 119 -0.86 -8.67 12.98
N LEU A 120 0.03 -9.00 12.03
CA LEU A 120 0.49 -10.36 11.72
C LEU A 120 1.96 -10.58 12.08
#